data_AF-K9NC34-F1
#
_entry.id   AF-K9NC34-F1
#
_cell.length_a   1.000
_cell.length_b   1.000
_cell.length_c   1.000
_cell.angle_alpha   90.00
_cell.angle_beta   90.00
_cell.angle_gamma   90.00
#
_symmetry.space_group_name_H-M   'P 1'
#
loop_
_entity.id
_entity.type
_entity.pdbx_description
1 polymer ?
#
loop_
_entity_poly.entity_id
_entity_poly.type
_entity_poly.pdbx_seq_one_letter_code
_entity_poly.pdbx_strand_id
1 'polypeptide(L)'
;MTMIKPEMKEKIVRAAESLRSEGVAKPTNEQVRERMGGGSLSHISPVMREWRASQEQSDIVVIELPGELKAGFDRVAAELWQVASKLAAADIEAVKAHAAEHVAMADQERDEALDEVARLESELDRCRVAVSEKEAETRAALSEKITIEQKAIGLASEVERLTQELAVCRQSIESFTSDNATLTANLKAANQEIDKLAKANQDNQGSIEALKEERATLTANLKAANQEIDKLAKANQDNQGSIEALKEERATLTANLKAANQEIDKLAKANQDNQGSIEALKEERATLTANLKAANQEIGKLAKANQDNQGSIEALKEERATLTASLKAANQEIDKLTKPAAKRQQK
;
A
#
# COMPACT_ATOMS: atom_id res chain seq x y z
N MET A 1 -52.57 -4.89 165.96
CA MET A 1 -52.80 -6.35 166.02
C MET A 1 -54.27 -6.54 165.87
N THR A 2 -54.74 -6.83 164.65
CA THR A 2 -56.16 -6.69 164.38
C THR A 2 -56.88 -7.90 164.96
N MET A 3 -57.28 -7.79 166.23
CA MET A 3 -58.29 -8.66 166.82
C MET A 3 -59.56 -8.48 165.98
N ILE A 4 -59.76 -9.38 165.02
CA ILE A 4 -60.97 -9.42 164.21
C ILE A 4 -62.08 -9.89 165.15
N LYS A 5 -63.11 -9.06 165.34
CA LYS A 5 -64.25 -9.41 166.19
C LYS A 5 -64.87 -10.72 165.69
N PRO A 6 -65.26 -11.65 166.59
CA PRO A 6 -65.82 -12.95 166.20
C PRO A 6 -67.01 -12.82 165.23
N GLU A 7 -67.91 -11.87 165.49
CA GLU A 7 -69.07 -11.58 164.63
C GLU A 7 -68.68 -11.19 163.20
N MET A 8 -67.55 -10.48 163.03
CA MET A 8 -67.06 -10.08 161.71
C MET A 8 -66.46 -11.26 160.96
N LYS A 9 -65.73 -12.14 161.67
CA LYS A 9 -65.20 -13.40 161.11
C LYS A 9 -66.35 -14.28 160.60
N GLU A 10 -67.41 -14.41 161.39
CA GLU A 10 -68.59 -15.22 161.04
C GLU A 10 -69.34 -14.66 159.83
N LYS A 11 -69.51 -13.34 159.74
CA LYS A 11 -70.08 -12.69 158.54
C LYS A 11 -69.25 -12.94 157.27
N ILE A 12 -67.92 -12.87 157.37
CA ILE A 12 -67.01 -13.13 156.23
C ILE A 12 -67.14 -14.58 155.76
N VAL A 13 -67.12 -15.54 156.70
CA VAL A 13 -67.28 -16.97 156.38
C VAL A 13 -68.65 -17.25 155.75
N ARG A 14 -69.73 -16.68 156.31
CA ARG A 14 -71.09 -16.84 155.78
C ARG A 14 -71.25 -16.26 154.37
N ALA A 15 -70.63 -15.12 154.10
CA ALA A 15 -70.63 -14.53 152.76
C ALA A 15 -69.84 -15.40 151.75
N ALA A 16 -68.69 -15.94 152.16
CA ALA A 16 -67.90 -16.86 151.33
C ALA A 16 -68.65 -18.17 151.04
N GLU A 17 -69.32 -18.75 152.04
CA GLU A 17 -70.15 -19.94 151.88
C GLU A 17 -71.36 -19.69 150.98
N SER A 18 -71.99 -18.52 151.11
CA SER A 18 -73.13 -18.15 150.26
C SER A 18 -72.72 -18.01 148.79
N LEU A 19 -71.58 -17.38 148.50
CA LEU A 19 -71.03 -17.32 147.14
C LEU A 19 -70.70 -18.70 146.57
N ARG A 20 -70.22 -19.62 147.42
CA ARG A 20 -69.95 -21.00 147.01
C ARG A 20 -71.24 -21.77 146.69
N SER A 21 -72.30 -21.59 147.48
CA SER A 21 -73.61 -22.21 147.20
C SER A 21 -74.24 -21.71 145.90
N GLU A 22 -73.81 -20.55 145.40
CA GLU A 22 -74.24 -19.99 144.11
C GLU A 22 -73.34 -20.40 142.93
N GLY A 23 -72.40 -21.32 143.13
CA GLY A 23 -71.56 -21.89 142.06
C GLY A 23 -70.18 -21.22 141.92
N VAL A 24 -69.82 -20.24 142.75
CA VAL A 24 -68.46 -19.68 142.76
C VAL A 24 -67.53 -20.59 143.54
N ALA A 25 -66.85 -21.52 142.85
CA ALA A 25 -66.01 -22.55 143.49
C ALA A 25 -64.88 -21.98 144.36
N LYS A 26 -64.26 -20.85 143.96
CA LYS A 26 -63.20 -20.17 144.73
C LYS A 26 -63.51 -18.67 144.88
N PRO A 27 -64.32 -18.26 145.87
CA PRO A 27 -64.65 -16.86 146.11
C PRO A 27 -63.39 -16.02 146.36
N THR A 28 -63.23 -14.95 145.60
CA THR A 28 -62.16 -13.96 145.79
C THR A 28 -62.47 -13.05 146.98
N ASN A 29 -61.43 -12.48 147.61
CA ASN A 29 -61.63 -11.58 148.76
C ASN A 29 -62.51 -10.37 148.38
N GLU A 30 -62.48 -9.97 147.11
CA GLU A 30 -63.29 -8.88 146.57
C GLU A 30 -64.76 -9.27 146.46
N GLN A 31 -65.08 -10.46 145.93
CA GLN A 31 -66.47 -10.95 145.87
C GLN A 31 -67.09 -11.07 147.27
N VAL A 32 -66.31 -11.51 148.26
CA VAL A 32 -66.78 -11.60 149.65
C VAL A 32 -67.01 -10.22 150.24
N ARG A 33 -66.17 -9.23 149.90
CA ARG A 33 -66.35 -7.83 150.30
C ARG A 33 -67.63 -7.25 149.74
N GLU A 34 -67.88 -7.46 148.45
CA GLU A 34 -69.07 -6.98 147.75
C GLU A 34 -70.35 -7.60 148.32
N ARG A 35 -70.33 -8.92 148.59
CA ARG A 35 -71.45 -9.66 149.16
C ARG A 35 -71.85 -9.20 150.56
N MET A 36 -70.88 -8.77 151.37
CA MET A 36 -71.15 -8.18 152.69
C MET A 36 -71.62 -6.72 152.62
N GLY A 37 -71.65 -6.11 151.43
CA GLY A 37 -71.94 -4.69 151.25
C GLY A 37 -70.76 -3.77 151.63
N GLY A 38 -69.54 -4.30 151.66
CA GLY A 38 -68.32 -3.57 152.02
C GLY A 38 -67.58 -4.14 153.23
N GLY A 39 -66.32 -3.74 153.39
CA GLY A 39 -65.44 -4.20 154.46
C GLY A 39 -63.97 -3.98 154.12
N SER A 40 -63.11 -3.89 155.14
CA SER A 40 -61.68 -3.66 154.89
C SER A 40 -61.01 -4.97 154.45
N LEU A 41 -60.37 -4.96 153.27
CA LEU A 41 -59.68 -6.13 152.70
C LEU A 41 -58.58 -6.67 153.63
N SER A 42 -58.00 -5.84 154.50
CA SER A 42 -57.04 -6.25 155.52
C SER A 42 -57.65 -7.14 156.62
N HIS A 43 -58.96 -7.06 156.83
CA HIS A 43 -59.71 -7.93 157.77
C HIS A 43 -60.28 -9.16 157.06
N ILE A 44 -60.67 -9.01 155.78
CA ILE A 44 -61.18 -10.12 154.96
C ILE A 44 -60.06 -11.10 154.62
N SER A 45 -58.87 -10.60 154.27
CA SER A 45 -57.77 -11.45 153.78
C SER A 45 -57.29 -12.51 154.77
N PRO A 46 -57.10 -12.24 156.07
CA PRO A 46 -56.74 -13.26 157.05
C PRO A 46 -57.83 -14.32 157.22
N VAL A 47 -59.09 -13.89 157.31
CA VAL A 47 -60.24 -14.79 157.48
C VAL A 47 -60.49 -15.63 156.24
N MET A 48 -60.36 -15.05 155.04
CA MET A 48 -60.45 -15.79 153.79
C MET A 48 -59.25 -16.70 153.55
N ARG A 49 -58.08 -16.40 154.13
CA ARG A 49 -56.93 -17.30 154.12
C ARG A 49 -57.18 -18.49 155.04
N GLU A 50 -57.68 -18.26 156.26
CA GLU A 50 -58.09 -19.34 157.17
C GLU A 50 -59.24 -20.16 156.57
N TRP A 51 -60.26 -19.51 156.00
CA TRP A 51 -61.38 -20.18 155.35
C TRP A 51 -60.91 -21.01 154.15
N ARG A 52 -60.08 -20.46 153.25
CA ARG A 52 -59.50 -21.23 152.13
C ARG A 52 -58.61 -22.37 152.61
N ALA A 53 -57.81 -22.18 153.65
CA ALA A 53 -57.01 -23.25 154.24
C ALA A 53 -57.91 -24.36 154.82
N SER A 54 -59.02 -23.99 155.47
CA SER A 54 -60.04 -24.94 155.89
C SER A 54 -60.75 -25.61 154.70
N GLN A 55 -60.95 -24.92 153.56
CA GLN A 55 -61.51 -25.49 152.32
C GLN A 55 -60.52 -26.37 151.54
N GLU A 56 -59.22 -26.11 151.57
CA GLU A 56 -58.23 -27.01 150.96
C GLU A 56 -57.98 -28.27 151.80
N GLN A 57 -58.30 -28.22 153.11
CA GLN A 57 -58.34 -29.39 153.99
C GLN A 57 -59.70 -30.12 154.01
N SER A 58 -60.76 -29.55 153.42
CA SER A 58 -62.08 -30.19 153.30
C SER A 58 -62.48 -30.31 151.83
N ASP A 59 -62.50 -31.54 151.34
CA ASP A 59 -63.05 -31.97 150.05
C ASP A 59 -62.05 -32.15 148.89
N ILE A 60 -60.94 -32.87 149.17
CA ILE A 60 -60.75 -34.13 148.42
C ILE A 60 -61.17 -35.22 149.38
N VAL A 61 -62.48 -35.48 149.43
CA VAL A 61 -62.93 -36.82 149.77
C VAL A 61 -62.40 -37.66 148.62
N VAL A 62 -61.22 -38.26 148.81
CA VAL A 62 -60.93 -39.55 148.21
C VAL A 62 -62.05 -40.40 148.80
N ILE A 63 -63.18 -40.42 148.10
CA ILE A 63 -64.10 -41.52 148.22
C ILE A 63 -63.16 -42.65 147.83
N GLU A 64 -62.67 -43.37 148.83
CA GLU A 64 -62.11 -44.68 148.60
C GLU A 64 -63.27 -45.42 147.97
N LEU A 65 -63.29 -45.36 146.64
CA LEU A 65 -64.14 -46.19 145.83
C LEU A 65 -63.91 -47.58 146.43
N PRO A 66 -64.96 -48.21 147.01
CA PRO A 66 -64.86 -49.55 147.58
C PRO A 66 -64.07 -50.41 146.61
N GLY A 67 -63.21 -51.32 147.05
CA GLY A 67 -62.24 -51.99 146.15
C GLY A 67 -62.82 -52.46 144.80
N GLU A 68 -64.09 -52.85 144.80
CA GLU A 68 -64.91 -53.15 143.62
C GLU A 68 -65.15 -51.96 142.66
N LEU A 69 -65.53 -50.79 143.18
CA LEU A 69 -65.78 -49.57 142.40
C LEU A 69 -64.46 -48.99 141.84
N LYS A 70 -63.35 -49.06 142.59
CA LYS A 70 -62.02 -48.61 142.10
C LYS A 70 -61.49 -49.55 141.03
N ALA A 71 -61.57 -50.86 141.27
CA ALA A 71 -61.24 -51.85 140.25
C ALA A 71 -62.11 -51.70 138.99
N GLY A 72 -63.39 -51.32 139.15
CA GLY A 72 -64.28 -50.97 138.05
C GLY A 72 -63.80 -49.75 137.25
N PHE A 73 -63.42 -48.66 137.91
CA PHE A 73 -62.87 -47.47 137.24
C PHE A 73 -61.50 -47.71 136.61
N ASP A 74 -60.58 -48.38 137.29
CA ASP A 74 -59.27 -48.73 136.74
C ASP A 74 -59.40 -49.66 135.53
N ARG A 75 -60.39 -50.57 135.54
CA ARG A 75 -60.74 -51.39 134.39
C ARG A 75 -61.29 -50.57 133.24
N VAL A 76 -62.24 -49.66 133.48
CA VAL A 76 -62.78 -48.77 132.45
C VAL A 76 -61.69 -47.83 131.90
N ALA A 77 -60.78 -47.34 132.74
CA ALA A 77 -59.65 -46.51 132.32
C ALA A 77 -58.64 -47.30 131.49
N ALA A 78 -58.33 -48.54 131.88
CA ALA A 78 -57.49 -49.44 131.09
C ALA A 78 -58.14 -49.80 129.75
N GLU A 79 -59.46 -50.04 129.72
CA GLU A 79 -60.24 -50.27 128.50
C GLU A 79 -60.25 -49.03 127.61
N LEU A 80 -60.48 -47.83 128.16
CA LEU A 80 -60.41 -46.55 127.44
C LEU A 80 -59.01 -46.28 126.88
N TRP A 81 -57.96 -46.53 127.67
CA TRP A 81 -56.57 -46.40 127.21
C TRP A 81 -56.23 -47.42 126.13
N GLN A 82 -56.74 -48.64 126.24
CA GLN A 82 -56.57 -49.68 125.23
C GLN A 82 -57.29 -49.29 123.93
N VAL A 83 -58.50 -48.73 124.00
CA VAL A 83 -59.24 -48.20 122.84
C VAL A 83 -58.51 -47.00 122.23
N ALA A 84 -58.08 -46.03 123.04
CA ALA A 84 -57.33 -44.85 122.56
C ALA A 84 -55.99 -45.23 121.95
N SER A 85 -55.25 -46.18 122.55
CA SER A 85 -53.99 -46.69 122.02
C SER A 85 -54.18 -47.45 120.71
N LYS A 86 -55.28 -48.22 120.58
CA LYS A 86 -55.65 -48.88 119.31
C LYS A 86 -55.99 -47.87 118.23
N LEU A 87 -56.76 -46.83 118.56
CA LEU A 87 -57.12 -45.77 117.61
C LEU A 87 -55.89 -44.97 117.18
N ALA A 88 -55.04 -44.55 118.12
CA ALA A 88 -53.78 -43.86 117.81
C ALA A 88 -52.82 -44.74 116.99
N ALA A 89 -52.74 -46.04 117.28
CA ALA A 89 -51.97 -46.97 116.46
C ALA A 89 -52.53 -47.08 115.04
N ALA A 90 -53.86 -47.12 114.89
CA ALA A 90 -54.52 -47.12 113.58
C ALA A 90 -54.30 -45.80 112.82
N ASP A 91 -54.36 -44.64 113.50
CA ASP A 91 -54.09 -43.32 112.90
C ASP A 91 -52.64 -43.18 112.48
N ILE A 92 -51.68 -43.63 113.30
CA ILE A 92 -50.25 -43.67 112.93
C ILE A 92 -50.05 -44.56 111.71
N GLU A 93 -50.71 -45.72 111.66
CA GLU A 93 -50.61 -46.61 110.52
C GLU A 93 -51.24 -46.00 109.26
N ALA A 94 -52.38 -45.30 109.39
CA ALA A 94 -52.99 -44.57 108.29
C ALA A 94 -52.11 -43.42 107.79
N VAL A 95 -51.49 -42.65 108.69
CA VAL A 95 -50.54 -41.57 108.34
C VAL A 95 -49.30 -42.14 107.66
N LYS A 96 -48.77 -43.26 108.15
CA LYS A 96 -47.63 -43.95 107.51
C LYS A 96 -48.00 -44.47 106.14
N ALA A 97 -49.17 -45.09 106.00
CA ALA A 97 -49.66 -45.60 104.72
C ALA A 97 -49.82 -44.46 103.69
N HIS A 98 -50.47 -43.36 104.10
CA HIS A 98 -50.62 -42.18 103.25
C HIS A 98 -49.26 -41.53 102.93
N ALA A 99 -48.35 -41.38 103.90
CA ALA A 99 -47.00 -40.87 103.63
C ALA A 99 -46.22 -41.77 102.67
N ALA A 100 -46.32 -43.10 102.82
CA ALA A 100 -45.70 -44.06 101.91
C ALA A 100 -46.28 -43.96 100.50
N GLU A 101 -47.60 -43.79 100.36
CA GLU A 101 -48.26 -43.56 99.07
C GLU A 101 -47.78 -42.27 98.41
N HIS A 102 -47.73 -41.15 99.16
CA HIS A 102 -47.23 -39.88 98.64
C HIS A 102 -45.76 -39.93 98.23
N VAL A 103 -44.91 -40.62 99.02
CA VAL A 103 -43.50 -40.85 98.64
C VAL A 103 -43.43 -41.69 97.37
N ALA A 104 -44.22 -42.76 97.25
CA ALA A 104 -44.25 -43.60 96.06
C ALA A 104 -44.71 -42.82 94.82
N MET A 105 -45.73 -41.97 94.94
CA MET A 105 -46.16 -41.09 93.85
C MET A 105 -45.07 -40.08 93.46
N ALA A 106 -44.43 -39.44 94.44
CA ALA A 106 -43.35 -38.49 94.17
C ALA A 106 -42.11 -39.16 93.56
N ASP A 107 -41.78 -40.39 93.98
CA ASP A 107 -40.72 -41.18 93.38
C ASP A 107 -41.06 -41.55 91.94
N GLN A 108 -42.30 -41.94 91.66
CA GLN A 108 -42.77 -42.21 90.30
C GLN A 108 -42.68 -40.96 89.42
N GLU A 109 -43.19 -39.81 89.87
CA GLU A 109 -43.12 -38.54 89.13
C GLU A 109 -41.67 -38.11 88.89
N ARG A 110 -40.78 -38.29 89.87
CA ARG A 110 -39.35 -38.03 89.72
C ARG A 110 -38.74 -38.94 88.67
N ASP A 111 -39.02 -40.24 88.71
CA ASP A 111 -38.44 -41.22 87.80
C ASP A 111 -38.92 -40.96 86.37
N GLU A 112 -40.21 -40.66 86.16
CA GLU A 112 -40.76 -40.24 84.86
C GLU A 112 -40.10 -38.94 84.35
N ALA A 113 -39.86 -37.95 85.22
CA ALA A 113 -39.18 -36.72 84.86
C ALA A 113 -37.69 -36.95 84.50
N LEU A 114 -37.00 -37.85 85.21
CA LEU A 114 -35.61 -38.21 84.92
C LEU A 114 -35.49 -38.93 83.58
N ASP A 115 -36.40 -39.84 83.27
CA ASP A 115 -36.45 -40.52 81.98
C ASP A 115 -36.69 -39.54 80.82
N GLU A 116 -37.57 -38.55 81.02
CA GLU A 116 -37.82 -37.51 80.02
C GLU A 116 -36.62 -36.57 79.84
N VAL A 117 -35.91 -36.21 80.93
CA VAL A 117 -34.66 -35.45 80.84
C VAL A 117 -33.61 -36.24 80.08
N ALA A 118 -33.43 -37.52 80.36
CA ALA A 118 -32.49 -38.38 79.63
C ALA A 118 -32.83 -38.47 78.14
N ARG A 119 -34.13 -38.53 77.80
CA ARG A 119 -34.61 -38.49 76.41
C ARG A 119 -34.26 -37.16 75.74
N LEU A 120 -34.55 -36.03 76.39
CA LEU A 120 -34.28 -34.69 75.88
C LEU A 120 -32.78 -34.40 75.75
N GLU A 121 -31.95 -34.89 76.67
CA GLU A 121 -30.49 -34.79 76.59
C GLU A 121 -29.96 -35.59 75.39
N SER A 122 -30.47 -36.80 75.16
CA SER A 122 -30.12 -37.59 73.98
C SER A 122 -30.53 -36.91 72.67
N GLU A 123 -31.71 -36.29 72.62
CA GLU A 123 -32.15 -35.50 71.47
C GLU A 123 -31.30 -34.24 71.27
N LEU A 124 -30.96 -33.53 72.34
CA LEU A 124 -30.09 -32.35 72.29
C LEU A 124 -28.71 -32.71 71.74
N ASP A 125 -28.13 -33.82 72.18
CA ASP A 125 -26.84 -34.30 71.69
C ASP A 125 -26.90 -34.71 70.22
N ARG A 126 -27.98 -35.40 69.80
CA ARG A 126 -28.22 -35.69 68.36
C ARG A 126 -28.35 -34.41 67.54
N CYS A 127 -29.08 -33.41 68.03
CA CYS A 127 -29.22 -32.12 67.36
C CYS A 127 -27.88 -31.38 67.27
N ARG A 128 -27.07 -31.39 68.33
CA ARG A 128 -25.72 -30.77 68.33
C ARG A 128 -24.80 -31.41 67.29
N VAL A 129 -24.80 -32.74 67.20
CA VAL A 129 -24.02 -33.46 66.19
C VAL A 129 -24.51 -33.09 64.79
N ALA A 130 -25.83 -33.13 64.55
CA ALA A 130 -26.40 -32.79 63.25
C ALA A 130 -26.09 -31.34 62.82
N VAL A 131 -26.13 -30.38 63.76
CA VAL A 131 -25.75 -28.98 63.49
C VAL A 131 -24.27 -28.88 63.14
N SER A 132 -23.39 -29.53 63.90
CA SER A 132 -21.95 -29.54 63.63
C SER A 132 -21.62 -30.13 62.26
N GLU A 133 -22.28 -31.23 61.88
CA GLU A 133 -22.16 -31.86 60.56
C GLU A 133 -22.62 -30.91 59.45
N LYS A 134 -23.78 -30.26 59.61
CA LYS A 134 -24.30 -29.31 58.61
C LYS A 134 -23.45 -28.05 58.49
N GLU A 135 -22.87 -27.57 59.58
CA GLU A 135 -21.89 -26.48 59.53
C GLU A 135 -20.61 -26.91 58.80
N ALA A 136 -20.12 -28.13 59.02
CA ALA A 136 -18.95 -28.66 58.32
C ALA A 136 -19.21 -28.82 56.81
N GLU A 137 -20.37 -29.38 56.43
CA GLU A 137 -20.82 -29.47 55.04
C GLU A 137 -20.92 -28.07 54.39
N THR A 138 -21.52 -27.10 55.10
CA THR A 138 -21.66 -25.73 54.60
C THR A 138 -20.30 -25.06 54.39
N ARG A 139 -19.36 -25.25 55.33
CA ARG A 139 -17.98 -24.75 55.20
C ARG A 139 -17.26 -25.38 54.00
N ALA A 140 -17.43 -26.68 53.78
CA ALA A 140 -16.86 -27.37 52.63
C ALA A 140 -17.45 -26.91 51.29
N ALA A 141 -18.78 -26.75 51.22
CA ALA A 141 -19.44 -26.23 50.03
C ALA A 141 -19.02 -24.79 49.71
N LEU A 142 -18.83 -23.95 50.73
CA LEU A 142 -18.36 -22.57 50.55
C LEU A 142 -16.91 -22.53 50.02
N SER A 143 -16.02 -23.38 50.53
CA SER A 143 -14.63 -23.43 50.05
C SER A 143 -14.53 -23.94 48.61
N GLU A 144 -15.36 -24.93 48.24
CA GLU A 144 -15.48 -25.41 46.87
C GLU A 144 -16.01 -24.30 45.95
N LYS A 145 -17.07 -23.60 46.36
CA LYS A 145 -17.63 -22.46 45.61
C LYS A 145 -16.58 -21.39 45.35
N ILE A 146 -15.81 -20.98 46.37
CA ILE A 146 -14.72 -19.99 46.22
C ILE A 146 -13.69 -20.49 45.20
N THR A 147 -13.33 -21.76 45.25
CA THR A 147 -12.38 -22.35 44.30
C THR A 147 -12.91 -22.33 42.86
N ILE A 148 -14.20 -22.62 42.67
CA ILE A 148 -14.86 -22.56 41.36
C ILE A 148 -14.92 -21.12 40.85
N GLU A 149 -15.29 -20.16 41.70
CA GLU A 149 -15.33 -18.74 41.34
C GLU A 149 -13.95 -18.21 40.93
N GLN A 150 -12.88 -18.59 41.64
CA GLN A 150 -11.50 -18.26 41.26
C GLN A 150 -11.11 -18.86 39.90
N LYS A 151 -11.46 -20.12 39.65
CA LYS A 151 -11.23 -20.75 38.33
C LYS A 151 -12.02 -20.05 37.23
N ALA A 152 -13.26 -19.66 37.49
CA ALA A 152 -14.10 -18.94 36.54
C ALA A 152 -13.51 -17.57 36.19
N ILE A 153 -13.00 -16.84 37.18
CA ILE A 153 -12.28 -15.56 36.96
C ILE A 153 -11.03 -15.79 36.09
N GLY A 154 -10.22 -16.81 36.40
CA GLY A 154 -9.03 -17.14 35.61
C GLY A 154 -9.34 -17.48 34.15
N LEU A 155 -10.39 -18.28 33.92
CA LEU A 155 -10.85 -18.61 32.57
C LEU A 155 -11.39 -17.38 31.83
N ALA A 156 -12.11 -16.48 32.52
CA ALA A 156 -12.61 -15.25 31.92
C ALA A 156 -11.46 -14.34 31.46
N SER A 157 -10.42 -14.17 32.28
CA SER A 157 -9.23 -13.40 31.90
C SER A 157 -8.47 -14.02 30.72
N GLU A 158 -8.40 -15.36 30.65
CA GLU A 158 -7.76 -16.05 29.53
C GLU A 158 -8.55 -15.90 28.23
N VAL A 159 -9.89 -15.97 28.29
CA VAL A 159 -10.77 -15.70 27.15
C VAL A 159 -10.59 -14.27 26.66
N GLU A 160 -10.50 -13.29 27.56
CA GLU A 160 -10.25 -11.89 27.20
C GLU A 160 -8.88 -11.72 26.51
N ARG A 161 -7.82 -12.33 27.05
CA ARG A 161 -6.48 -12.34 26.45
C ARG A 161 -6.49 -12.93 25.04
N LEU A 162 -7.07 -14.12 24.87
CA LEU A 162 -7.17 -14.78 23.56
C LEU A 162 -8.01 -13.97 22.57
N THR A 163 -9.06 -13.30 23.04
CA THR A 163 -9.89 -12.41 22.21
C THR A 163 -9.09 -11.22 21.70
N GLN A 164 -8.27 -10.60 22.56
CA GLN A 164 -7.37 -9.51 22.17
C GLN A 164 -6.31 -9.98 21.16
N GLU A 165 -5.69 -11.14 21.39
CA GLU A 165 -4.71 -11.71 20.45
C GLU A 165 -5.33 -12.01 19.08
N LEU A 166 -6.54 -12.58 19.05
CA LEU A 166 -7.28 -12.81 17.82
C LEU A 166 -7.60 -11.50 17.09
N ALA A 167 -7.93 -10.42 17.81
CA ALA A 167 -8.18 -9.11 17.21
C ALA A 167 -6.90 -8.54 16.55
N VAL A 168 -5.75 -8.63 17.21
CA VAL A 168 -4.46 -8.19 16.68
C VAL A 168 -4.05 -9.03 15.46
N CYS A 169 -4.24 -10.35 15.51
CA CYS A 169 -3.99 -11.22 14.36
C CYS A 169 -4.87 -10.86 13.16
N ARG A 170 -6.17 -10.57 13.38
CA ARG A 170 -7.08 -10.14 12.32
C ARG A 170 -6.63 -8.83 11.68
N GLN A 171 -6.26 -7.83 12.48
CA GLN A 171 -5.74 -6.57 11.97
C GLN A 171 -4.46 -6.75 11.13
N SER A 172 -3.58 -7.64 11.57
CA SER A 172 -2.35 -7.97 10.83
C SER A 172 -2.66 -8.65 9.48
N ILE A 173 -3.62 -9.59 9.45
CA ILE A 173 -4.09 -10.23 8.22
C ILE A 173 -4.70 -9.22 7.26
N GLU A 174 -5.52 -8.28 7.77
CA GLU A 174 -6.10 -7.20 6.96
C GLU A 174 -5.02 -6.30 6.35
N SER A 175 -4.00 -5.91 7.12
CA SER A 175 -2.85 -5.15 6.63
C SER A 175 -2.11 -5.90 5.53
N PHE A 176 -1.75 -7.16 5.75
CA PHE A 176 -1.06 -7.97 4.73
C PHE A 176 -1.91 -8.22 3.49
N THR A 177 -3.23 -8.31 3.64
CA THR A 177 -4.14 -8.43 2.50
C THR A 177 -4.15 -7.16 1.66
N SER A 178 -4.17 -5.98 2.31
CA SER A 178 -4.08 -4.67 1.65
C SER A 178 -2.73 -4.49 0.93
N ASP A 179 -1.63 -4.87 1.58
CA ASP A 179 -0.29 -4.78 1.01
C ASP A 179 -0.16 -5.71 -0.22
N ASN A 180 -0.67 -6.94 -0.12
CA ASN A 180 -0.69 -7.87 -1.25
C ASN A 180 -1.53 -7.36 -2.42
N ALA A 181 -2.68 -6.72 -2.16
CA ALA A 181 -3.49 -6.10 -3.21
C ALA A 181 -2.72 -4.97 -3.91
N THR A 182 -2.00 -4.14 -3.15
CA THR A 182 -1.16 -3.05 -3.67
C THR A 182 0.01 -3.59 -4.50
N LEU A 183 0.73 -4.60 -3.99
CA LEU A 183 1.82 -5.26 -4.70
C LEU A 183 1.33 -5.91 -6.00
N THR A 184 0.16 -6.54 -5.98
CA THR A 184 -0.45 -7.14 -7.18
C THR A 184 -0.78 -6.07 -8.22
N ALA A 185 -1.33 -4.92 -7.81
CA ALA A 185 -1.62 -3.81 -8.71
C ALA A 185 -0.33 -3.22 -9.32
N ASN A 186 0.71 -3.03 -8.50
CA ASN A 186 2.01 -2.54 -8.96
C ASN A 186 2.68 -3.51 -9.96
N LEU A 187 2.62 -4.82 -9.70
CA LEU A 187 3.16 -5.85 -10.58
C LEU A 187 2.42 -5.85 -11.93
N LYS A 188 1.09 -5.72 -11.91
CA LYS A 188 0.29 -5.58 -13.13
C LYS A 188 0.68 -4.33 -13.94
N ALA A 189 0.85 -3.19 -13.27
CA ALA A 189 1.25 -1.95 -13.93
C ALA A 189 2.67 -2.05 -14.52
N ALA A 190 3.61 -2.65 -13.80
CA ALA A 190 4.97 -2.88 -14.28
C ALA A 190 5.00 -3.78 -15.52
N ASN A 191 4.21 -4.87 -15.53
CA ASN A 191 4.12 -5.75 -16.70
C ASN A 191 3.53 -5.03 -17.93
N GLN A 192 2.51 -4.18 -17.74
CA GLN A 192 1.97 -3.37 -18.83
C GLN A 192 3.01 -2.40 -19.41
N GLU A 193 3.89 -1.85 -18.57
CA GLU A 193 4.96 -0.98 -19.02
C GLU A 193 6.06 -1.75 -19.76
N ILE A 194 6.40 -2.95 -19.30
CA ILE A 194 7.31 -3.86 -20.01
C ILE A 194 6.77 -4.18 -21.41
N ASP A 195 5.48 -4.47 -21.54
CA ASP A 195 4.86 -4.75 -22.85
C ASP A 195 4.93 -3.54 -23.80
N LYS A 196 4.69 -2.33 -23.29
CA LYS A 196 4.82 -1.09 -24.08
C LYS A 196 6.26 -0.87 -24.54
N LEU A 197 7.22 -1.03 -23.64
CA LEU A 197 8.65 -0.86 -23.95
C LEU A 197 9.13 -1.93 -24.94
N ALA A 198 8.66 -3.17 -24.81
CA ALA A 198 8.95 -4.25 -25.76
C ALA A 198 8.45 -3.90 -27.17
N LYS A 199 7.21 -3.38 -27.28
CA LYS A 199 6.66 -2.92 -28.56
C LYS A 199 7.44 -1.75 -29.15
N ALA A 200 7.75 -0.73 -28.33
CA ALA A 200 8.55 0.41 -28.77
C ALA A 200 9.96 -0.01 -29.25
N ASN A 201 10.59 -0.97 -28.58
CA ASN A 201 11.87 -1.53 -29.01
C ASN A 201 11.75 -2.28 -30.34
N GLN A 202 10.67 -3.03 -30.56
CA GLN A 202 10.42 -3.70 -31.83
C GLN A 202 10.22 -2.69 -32.98
N ASP A 203 9.45 -1.62 -32.74
CA ASP A 203 9.22 -0.55 -33.72
C ASP A 203 10.53 0.20 -34.05
N ASN A 204 11.34 0.48 -33.04
CA ASN A 204 12.67 1.08 -33.21
C ASN A 204 13.62 0.16 -34.00
N GLN A 205 13.60 -1.14 -33.71
CA GLN A 205 14.39 -2.13 -34.46
C GLN A 205 13.99 -2.12 -35.95
N GLY A 206 12.69 -2.09 -36.25
CA GLY A 206 12.18 -1.98 -37.61
C GLY A 206 12.65 -0.69 -38.31
N SER A 207 12.61 0.44 -37.61
CA SER A 207 13.09 1.73 -38.13
C SER A 207 14.60 1.71 -38.41
N ILE A 208 15.39 1.07 -37.54
CA ILE A 208 16.83 0.92 -37.72
C ILE A 208 17.15 0.08 -38.96
N GLU A 209 16.43 -1.02 -39.20
CA GLU A 209 16.64 -1.85 -40.39
C GLU A 209 16.26 -1.09 -41.68
N ALA A 210 15.15 -0.35 -41.68
CA ALA A 210 14.78 0.51 -42.82
C ALA A 210 15.86 1.57 -43.13
N LEU A 211 16.39 2.25 -42.11
CA LEU A 211 17.47 3.23 -42.27
C LEU A 211 18.77 2.58 -42.76
N LYS A 212 19.08 1.34 -42.34
CA LYS A 212 20.24 0.60 -42.86
C LYS A 212 20.09 0.31 -44.36
N GLU A 213 18.90 -0.09 -44.80
CA GLU A 213 18.60 -0.36 -46.20
C GLU A 213 18.65 0.92 -47.06
N GLU A 214 18.08 2.02 -46.56
CA GLU A 214 18.18 3.34 -47.20
C GLU A 214 19.65 3.78 -47.34
N ARG A 215 20.44 3.65 -46.26
CA ARG A 215 21.88 3.97 -46.29
C ARG A 215 22.63 3.11 -47.30
N ALA A 216 22.31 1.82 -47.41
CA ALA A 216 22.94 0.93 -48.40
C ALA A 216 22.63 1.40 -49.84
N THR A 217 21.37 1.76 -50.10
CA THR A 217 20.93 2.30 -51.39
C THR A 217 21.64 3.61 -51.73
N LEU A 218 21.67 4.56 -50.80
CA LEU A 218 22.38 5.83 -50.99
C LEU A 218 23.87 5.62 -51.23
N THR A 219 24.50 4.68 -50.53
CA THR A 219 25.91 4.33 -50.73
C THR A 219 26.15 3.78 -52.14
N ALA A 220 25.26 2.92 -52.64
CA ALA A 220 25.34 2.38 -54.00
C ALA A 220 25.16 3.48 -55.06
N ASN A 221 24.18 4.36 -54.87
CA ASN A 221 23.94 5.51 -55.76
C ASN A 221 25.14 6.45 -55.80
N LEU A 222 25.75 6.75 -54.65
CA LEU A 222 26.94 7.60 -54.57
C LEU A 222 28.14 6.96 -55.28
N LYS A 223 28.33 5.64 -55.14
CA LYS A 223 29.36 4.92 -55.88
C LYS A 223 29.13 4.98 -57.40
N ALA A 224 27.90 4.80 -57.85
CA ALA A 224 27.55 4.89 -59.27
C ALA A 224 27.76 6.30 -59.82
N ALA A 225 27.36 7.34 -59.07
CA ALA A 225 27.60 8.73 -59.44
C ALA A 225 29.10 9.05 -59.56
N ASN A 226 29.93 8.58 -58.62
CA ASN A 226 31.37 8.76 -58.69
C ASN A 226 31.99 8.07 -59.92
N GLN A 227 31.55 6.85 -60.25
CA GLN A 227 31.99 6.17 -61.46
C GLN A 227 31.62 6.93 -62.74
N GLU A 228 30.45 7.58 -62.75
CA GLU A 228 30.05 8.40 -63.90
C GLU A 228 30.86 9.70 -64.01
N ILE A 229 31.17 10.33 -62.87
CA ILE A 229 32.10 11.47 -62.81
C ILE A 229 33.47 11.08 -63.39
N ASP A 230 34.01 9.92 -63.03
CA ASP A 230 35.29 9.44 -63.55
C ASP A 230 35.26 9.24 -65.08
N LYS A 231 34.17 8.67 -65.62
CA LYS A 231 33.98 8.52 -67.07
C LYS A 231 33.91 9.87 -67.77
N LEU A 232 33.13 10.81 -67.25
CA LEU A 232 32.99 12.15 -67.80
C LEU A 232 34.30 12.92 -67.75
N ALA A 233 35.07 12.78 -66.66
CA ALA A 233 36.40 13.38 -66.54
C ALA A 233 37.35 12.85 -67.63
N LYS A 234 37.34 11.53 -67.89
CA LYS A 234 38.15 10.93 -68.96
C LYS A 234 37.70 11.40 -70.35
N ALA A 235 36.39 11.41 -70.62
CA ALA A 235 35.85 11.91 -71.88
C ALA A 235 36.22 13.38 -72.12
N ASN A 236 36.18 14.23 -71.08
CA ASN A 236 36.63 15.62 -71.16
C ASN A 236 38.13 15.72 -71.46
N GLN A 237 38.96 14.88 -70.87
CA GLN A 237 40.40 14.84 -71.16
C GLN A 237 40.67 14.43 -72.61
N ASP A 238 39.98 13.41 -73.12
CA ASP A 238 40.08 12.95 -74.50
C ASP A 238 39.63 14.03 -75.50
N ASN A 239 38.53 14.71 -75.19
CA ASN A 239 38.04 15.85 -75.97
C ASN A 239 39.05 17.00 -75.97
N GLN A 240 39.67 17.29 -74.83
CA GLN A 240 40.69 18.33 -74.73
C GLN A 240 41.92 17.98 -75.58
N GLY A 241 42.36 16.71 -75.58
CA GLY A 241 43.41 16.22 -76.48
C GLY A 241 43.05 16.37 -77.95
N SER A 242 41.81 16.04 -78.33
CA SER A 242 41.30 16.21 -79.70
C SER A 242 41.26 17.68 -80.12
N ILE A 243 40.87 18.58 -79.23
CA ILE A 243 40.88 20.03 -79.47
C ILE A 243 42.30 20.53 -79.72
N GLU A 244 43.28 20.09 -78.94
CA GLU A 244 44.68 20.49 -79.16
C GLU A 244 45.23 19.96 -80.49
N ALA A 245 44.93 18.71 -80.86
CA ALA A 245 45.30 18.17 -82.16
C ALA A 245 44.68 18.96 -83.32
N LEU A 246 43.39 19.30 -83.24
CA LEU A 246 42.71 20.12 -84.24
C LEU A 246 43.28 21.54 -84.30
N LYS A 247 43.71 22.13 -83.18
CA LYS A 247 44.39 23.44 -83.18
C LYS A 247 45.72 23.37 -83.93
N GLU A 248 46.49 22.30 -83.73
CA GLU A 248 47.78 22.08 -84.40
C GLU A 248 47.60 21.83 -85.91
N GLU A 249 46.61 21.01 -86.28
CA GLU A 249 46.24 20.80 -87.68
C GLU A 249 45.82 22.12 -88.34
N ARG A 250 44.98 22.92 -87.67
CA ARG A 250 44.56 24.24 -88.16
C ARG A 250 45.76 25.18 -88.32
N ALA A 251 46.72 25.16 -87.41
CA ALA A 251 47.94 25.97 -87.52
C ALA A 251 48.77 25.56 -88.75
N THR A 252 48.91 24.25 -88.98
CA THR A 252 49.59 23.69 -90.16
C THR A 252 48.89 24.08 -91.46
N LEU A 253 47.57 23.90 -91.54
CA LEU A 253 46.77 24.30 -92.70
C LEU A 253 46.87 25.80 -92.95
N THR A 254 46.86 26.63 -91.90
CA THR A 254 47.03 28.09 -92.02
C THR A 254 48.40 28.44 -92.59
N ALA A 255 49.48 27.76 -92.15
CA ALA A 255 50.82 27.96 -92.68
C ALA A 255 50.93 27.54 -94.15
N ASN A 256 50.36 26.38 -94.51
CA ASN A 256 50.30 25.90 -95.89
C ASN A 256 49.53 26.87 -96.80
N LEU A 257 48.39 27.39 -96.34
CA LEU A 257 47.59 28.36 -97.08
C LEU A 257 48.36 29.68 -97.29
N LYS A 258 49.10 30.14 -96.28
CA LYS A 258 50.00 31.30 -96.41
C LYS A 258 51.11 31.05 -97.46
N ALA A 259 51.73 29.88 -97.43
CA ALA A 259 52.77 29.51 -98.40
C ALA A 259 52.22 29.41 -99.83
N ALA A 260 51.04 28.80 -100.00
CA ALA A 260 50.36 28.71 -101.29
C ALA A 260 50.01 30.11 -101.84
N ASN A 261 49.51 31.02 -101.00
CA ASN A 261 49.23 32.40 -101.39
C ASN A 261 50.51 33.15 -101.82
N GLN A 262 51.62 32.98 -101.09
CA GLN A 262 52.91 33.54 -101.49
C GLN A 262 53.40 33.01 -102.84
N GLU A 263 53.14 31.72 -103.14
CA GLU A 263 53.48 31.14 -104.43
C GLU A 263 52.58 31.65 -105.56
N ILE A 264 51.28 31.82 -105.29
CA ILE A 264 50.34 32.49 -106.22
C ILE A 264 50.83 33.90 -106.54
N ASP A 265 51.26 34.68 -105.54
CA ASP A 265 51.78 36.03 -105.76
C ASP A 265 53.05 36.04 -106.64
N LYS A 266 53.98 35.09 -106.42
CA LYS A 266 55.17 34.92 -107.28
C LYS A 266 54.79 34.56 -108.71
N LEU A 267 53.89 33.59 -108.88
CA LEU A 267 53.42 33.16 -110.20
C LEU A 267 52.69 34.30 -110.93
N ALA A 268 51.87 35.07 -110.23
CA ALA A 268 51.21 36.25 -110.78
C ALA A 268 52.23 37.29 -111.27
N LYS A 269 53.29 37.54 -110.49
CA LYS A 269 54.38 38.43 -110.88
C LYS A 269 55.14 37.93 -112.11
N ALA A 270 55.52 36.65 -112.11
CA ALA A 270 56.18 36.02 -113.26
C ALA A 270 55.30 36.08 -114.52
N ASN A 271 53.98 35.88 -114.38
CA ASN A 271 53.05 35.96 -115.49
C ASN A 271 52.94 37.40 -116.03
N GLN A 272 52.94 38.41 -115.14
CA GLN A 272 52.99 39.82 -115.53
C GLN A 272 54.27 40.17 -116.30
N ASP A 273 55.43 39.68 -115.83
CA ASP A 273 56.73 39.91 -116.48
C ASP A 273 56.79 39.21 -117.86
N ASN A 274 56.25 38.00 -117.96
CA ASN A 274 56.08 37.30 -119.24
C ASN A 274 55.15 38.06 -120.19
N GLN A 275 54.05 38.60 -119.69
CA GLN A 275 53.13 39.41 -120.49
C GLN A 275 53.81 40.69 -121.01
N GLY A 276 54.61 41.36 -120.17
CA GLY A 276 55.46 42.48 -120.59
C GLY A 276 56.47 42.07 -121.67
N SER A 277 57.12 40.91 -121.52
CA SER A 277 58.04 40.36 -122.52
C SER A 277 57.33 40.05 -123.84
N ILE A 278 56.11 39.50 -123.80
CA ILE A 278 55.28 39.26 -124.99
C ILE A 278 54.93 40.56 -125.70
N GLU A 279 54.55 41.61 -124.98
CA GLU A 279 54.27 42.92 -125.57
C GLU A 279 55.52 43.54 -126.21
N ALA A 280 56.68 43.46 -125.55
CA ALA A 280 57.95 43.90 -126.12
C ALA A 280 58.28 43.13 -127.42
N LEU A 281 58.11 41.80 -127.44
CA LEU A 281 58.28 40.99 -128.65
C LEU A 281 57.27 41.33 -129.75
N LYS A 282 56.03 41.67 -129.41
CA LYS A 282 55.03 42.14 -130.40
C LYS A 282 55.45 43.47 -131.02
N GLU A 283 55.98 44.40 -130.22
CA GLU A 283 56.47 45.69 -130.68
C GLU A 283 57.73 45.55 -131.54
N GLU A 284 58.66 44.69 -131.15
CA GLU A 284 59.82 44.30 -131.96
C GLU A 284 59.37 43.71 -133.30
N ARG A 285 58.41 42.76 -133.28
CA ARG A 285 57.84 42.18 -134.50
C ARG A 285 57.16 43.23 -135.39
N ALA A 286 56.44 44.20 -134.80
CA ALA A 286 55.83 45.29 -135.56
C ALA A 286 56.89 46.16 -136.23
N THR A 287 57.97 46.48 -135.52
CA THR A 287 59.12 47.22 -136.04
C THR A 287 59.81 46.46 -137.17
N LEU A 288 60.09 45.18 -136.98
CA LEU A 288 60.65 44.31 -138.03
C LEU A 288 59.72 44.22 -139.25
N THR A 289 58.41 44.14 -139.03
CA THR A 289 57.41 44.13 -140.12
C THR A 289 57.43 45.45 -140.89
N ALA A 290 57.53 46.59 -140.21
CA ALA A 290 57.64 47.90 -140.83
C ALA A 290 58.95 48.03 -141.63
N ASN A 291 60.07 47.60 -141.07
CA ASN A 291 61.36 47.54 -141.75
C ASN A 291 61.30 46.65 -143.00
N LEU A 292 60.66 45.49 -142.91
CA LEU A 292 60.50 44.56 -144.03
C LEU A 292 59.60 45.16 -145.14
N LYS A 293 58.55 45.92 -144.76
CA LYS A 293 57.72 46.68 -145.71
C LYS A 293 58.52 47.78 -146.39
N ALA A 294 59.33 48.54 -145.65
CA ALA A 294 60.19 49.58 -146.19
C ALA A 294 61.23 49.00 -147.16
N ALA A 295 61.89 47.89 -146.78
CA ALA A 295 62.81 47.16 -147.64
C ALA A 295 62.12 46.68 -148.93
N ASN A 296 60.91 46.12 -148.83
CA ASN A 296 60.14 45.70 -150.01
C ASN A 296 59.73 46.87 -150.91
N GLN A 297 59.42 48.05 -150.34
CA GLN A 297 59.20 49.26 -151.13
C GLN A 297 60.47 49.71 -151.85
N GLU A 298 61.63 49.62 -151.19
CA GLU A 298 62.94 49.92 -151.77
C GLU A 298 63.27 48.96 -152.93
N ILE A 299 63.03 47.65 -152.74
CA ILE A 299 63.13 46.64 -153.79
C ILE A 299 62.20 46.98 -154.96
N GLY A 300 60.96 47.41 -154.69
CA GLY A 300 60.02 47.85 -155.72
C GLY A 300 60.52 49.06 -156.52
N LYS A 301 61.12 50.05 -155.85
CA LYS A 301 61.75 51.20 -156.52
C LYS A 301 62.94 50.76 -157.39
N LEU A 302 63.81 49.90 -156.86
CA LEU A 302 64.96 49.35 -157.60
C LEU A 302 64.53 48.53 -158.81
N ALA A 303 63.49 47.72 -158.68
CA ALA A 303 62.92 46.95 -159.79
C ALA A 303 62.42 47.87 -160.91
N LYS A 304 61.75 48.98 -160.56
CA LYS A 304 61.30 49.98 -161.52
C LYS A 304 62.45 50.70 -162.22
N ALA A 305 63.45 51.14 -161.45
CA ALA A 305 64.67 51.73 -162.02
C ALA A 305 65.39 50.78 -162.98
N ASN A 306 65.40 49.48 -162.68
CA ASN A 306 65.99 48.47 -163.55
C ASN A 306 65.19 48.28 -164.85
N GLN A 307 63.85 48.34 -164.77
CA GLN A 307 62.96 48.30 -165.93
C GLN A 307 63.15 49.53 -166.84
N ASP A 308 63.28 50.72 -166.26
CA ASP A 308 63.52 51.98 -167.00
C ASP A 308 64.89 51.96 -167.71
N ASN A 309 65.92 51.42 -167.04
CA ASN A 309 67.23 51.19 -167.65
C ASN A 309 67.16 50.19 -168.82
N GLN A 310 66.36 49.13 -168.68
CA GLN A 310 66.18 48.13 -169.74
C GLN A 310 65.46 48.72 -170.96
N GLY A 311 64.49 49.62 -170.76
CA GLY A 311 63.88 50.40 -171.83
C GLY A 311 64.87 51.33 -172.55
N SER A 312 65.77 51.97 -171.79
CA SER A 312 66.83 52.82 -172.37
C SER A 312 67.84 52.01 -173.21
N ILE A 313 68.15 50.78 -172.79
CA ILE A 313 69.06 49.88 -173.53
C ILE A 313 68.43 49.44 -174.87
N GLU A 314 67.13 49.16 -174.92
CA GLU A 314 66.45 48.80 -176.17
C GLU A 314 66.40 49.98 -177.15
N ALA A 315 66.12 51.20 -176.68
CA ALA A 315 66.16 52.41 -177.52
C ALA A 315 67.55 52.64 -178.15
N LEU A 316 68.62 52.44 -177.38
CA LEU A 316 70.00 52.55 -177.88
C LEU A 316 70.38 51.45 -178.88
N LYS A 317 69.83 50.24 -178.75
CA LYS A 317 70.02 49.17 -179.75
C LYS A 317 69.36 49.52 -181.08
N GLU A 318 68.17 50.11 -181.02
CA GLU A 318 67.39 50.49 -182.19
C GLU A 318 68.08 51.63 -182.97
N GLU A 319 68.61 52.63 -182.26
CA GLU A 319 69.43 53.71 -182.84
C GLU A 319 70.71 53.18 -183.52
N ARG A 320 71.37 52.19 -182.90
CA ARG A 320 72.56 51.54 -183.48
C ARG A 320 72.24 50.78 -184.77
N ALA A 321 71.05 50.20 -184.88
CA ALA A 321 70.61 49.49 -186.08
C ALA A 321 70.39 50.47 -187.25
N THR A 322 69.80 51.64 -187.01
CA THR A 322 69.59 52.69 -188.02
C THR A 322 70.92 53.28 -188.52
N LEU A 323 71.86 53.56 -187.62
CA LEU A 323 73.20 54.04 -187.99
C LEU A 323 73.97 53.03 -188.86
N THR A 324 73.82 51.73 -188.57
CA THR A 324 74.46 50.65 -189.34
C THR A 324 73.92 50.57 -190.77
N ALA A 325 72.62 50.83 -190.97
CA ALA A 325 72.00 50.85 -192.30
C ALA A 325 72.49 52.04 -193.15
N SER A 326 72.61 53.23 -192.56
CA SER A 326 73.12 54.44 -193.24
C SER A 326 74.57 54.29 -193.69
N LEU A 327 75.41 53.62 -192.88
CA LEU A 327 76.82 53.39 -193.19
C LEU A 327 77.02 52.43 -194.37
N LYS A 328 76.09 51.49 -194.56
CA LYS A 328 76.10 50.51 -195.66
C LYS A 328 75.73 51.15 -197.01
N ALA A 329 74.86 52.17 -197.01
CA ALA A 329 74.47 52.88 -198.22
C ALA A 329 75.61 53.76 -198.77
N ALA A 330 76.34 54.47 -197.90
CA ALA A 330 77.45 55.35 -198.30
C ALA A 330 78.62 54.60 -198.98
N ASN A 331 78.91 53.37 -198.54
CA ASN A 331 80.00 52.58 -199.12
C ASN A 331 79.70 52.03 -200.53
N GLN A 332 78.43 51.88 -200.92
CA GLN A 332 78.07 51.41 -202.26
C GLN A 332 78.20 52.49 -203.36
N GLU A 333 78.27 53.76 -202.97
CA GLU A 333 78.36 54.89 -203.89
C GLU A 333 79.82 55.22 -204.27
N ILE A 334 80.77 54.86 -203.41
CA ILE A 334 82.21 55.06 -203.64
C ILE A 334 82.78 54.07 -204.68
N ASP A 335 82.25 52.85 -204.77
CA ASP A 335 82.79 51.79 -205.65
C ASP A 335 82.49 52.00 -207.16
N LYS A 336 81.62 52.94 -207.54
CA LYS A 336 81.24 53.16 -208.96
C LYS A 336 82.20 54.07 -209.76
N LEU A 337 83.19 54.72 -209.13
CA LEU A 337 83.95 55.81 -209.78
C LEU A 337 85.36 55.47 -210.32
N THR A 338 85.89 54.23 -210.22
CA THR A 338 87.30 53.97 -210.65
C THR A 338 87.63 52.57 -211.23
N LYS A 339 87.59 52.37 -212.59
CA LYS A 339 88.54 51.51 -213.41
C LYS A 339 88.34 51.56 -214.97
N PRO A 340 89.38 51.29 -215.85
CA PRO A 340 89.49 51.71 -217.28
C PRO A 340 89.64 50.60 -218.40
N ALA A 341 89.41 50.91 -219.72
CA ALA A 341 90.02 50.28 -220.95
C ALA A 341 89.57 50.81 -222.37
N ALA A 342 90.57 51.05 -223.27
CA ALA A 342 90.72 50.66 -224.71
C ALA A 342 90.18 51.44 -225.98
N LYS A 343 91.15 52.02 -226.74
CA LYS A 343 91.54 51.89 -228.20
C LYS A 343 90.85 52.61 -229.42
N ARG A 344 91.72 53.36 -230.16
CA ARG A 344 92.01 53.45 -231.64
C ARG A 344 91.52 54.65 -232.54
N GLN A 345 92.53 55.29 -233.17
CA GLN A 345 92.69 55.90 -234.54
C GLN A 345 92.16 57.30 -234.97
N GLN A 346 93.06 57.98 -235.72
CA GLN A 346 92.96 59.10 -236.71
C GLN A 346 92.80 60.58 -236.29
N LYS A 347 93.70 61.40 -236.90
CA LYS A 347 93.87 62.86 -236.99
C LYS A 347 94.03 63.69 -235.71
#